data_AF-A0A973FB34-F1
#
_entry.id   AF-A0A973FB34-F1
#
_cell.length_a   1.000
_cell.length_b   1.000
_cell.length_c   1.000
_cell.angle_alpha   90.00
_cell.angle_beta   90.00
_cell.angle_gamma   90.00
#
_symmetry.space_group_name_H-M   'P 1'
#
loop_
_entity.id
_entity.type
_entity.pdbx_description
1 polymer ?
#
loop_
_entity_poly.entity_id
_entity_poly.type
_entity_poly.pdbx_seq_one_letter_code
_entity_poly.pdbx_strand_id
1 'polypeptide(L)'
;LLKQIKTNLTAGLPSMFGFTVFSSIVQADKSGMIPFPTNGEKIKGGHAVAVFGYDDKVTIMNSGPGAIETTGALLIRNSWGTGWGAGGYGWLPYEYVMKGLATDWWSLLKNEWIDTGEFRI
;
A
#
# COMPACT_ATOMS: atom_id res chain seq x y z
N LEU A 1 11.86 -1.86 6.96
CA LEU A 1 10.76 -2.30 6.08
C LEU A 1 10.47 -1.33 4.93
N LEU A 2 9.92 -0.12 5.16
CA LEU A 2 9.58 0.82 4.07
C LEU A 2 10.72 1.07 3.06
N LYS A 3 11.95 1.28 3.54
CA LYS A 3 13.14 1.41 2.67
C LYS A 3 13.34 0.19 1.76
N GLN A 4 13.19 -1.03 2.29
CA GLN A 4 13.35 -2.27 1.52
C GLN A 4 12.25 -2.41 0.46
N ILE A 5 11.01 -2.05 0.80
CA ILE A 5 9.89 -2.05 -0.16
C ILE A 5 10.21 -1.10 -1.33
N LYS A 6 10.66 0.12 -1.04
CA LYS A 6 11.08 1.08 -2.07
C LYS A 6 12.23 0.54 -2.92
N THR A 7 13.26 -0.04 -2.29
CA THR A 7 14.39 -0.66 -3.00
C THR A 7 13.94 -1.77 -3.95
N ASN A 8 13.07 -2.66 -3.49
CA ASN A 8 12.54 -3.75 -4.31
C ASN A 8 11.71 -3.21 -5.49
N LEU A 9 10.86 -2.20 -5.25
CA LEU A 9 10.10 -1.53 -6.30
C LEU A 9 10.99 -0.91 -7.36
N THR A 10 12.06 -0.21 -6.95
CA THR A 10 13.04 0.37 -7.90
C THR A 10 13.80 -0.69 -8.68
N ALA A 11 13.92 -1.91 -8.13
CA ALA A 11 14.52 -3.06 -8.80
C ALA A 11 13.52 -3.82 -9.70
N GLY A 12 12.29 -3.32 -9.87
CA GLY A 12 11.25 -3.98 -10.67
C GLY A 12 10.66 -5.23 -10.01
N LEU A 13 10.87 -5.41 -8.71
CA LEU A 13 10.32 -6.52 -7.94
C LEU A 13 8.97 -6.10 -7.33
N PRO A 14 7.83 -6.59 -7.83
CA PRO A 14 6.54 -6.27 -7.24
C PRO A 14 6.46 -6.83 -5.82
N SER A 15 5.79 -6.10 -4.93
CA SER A 15 5.51 -6.56 -3.56
C SER A 15 4.01 -6.61 -3.32
N MET A 16 3.54 -7.73 -2.76
CA MET A 16 2.18 -7.93 -2.27
C MET A 16 2.19 -7.87 -0.75
N PHE A 17 1.12 -7.37 -0.15
CA PHE A 17 1.02 -7.24 1.30
C PHE A 17 -0.43 -7.17 1.75
N GLY A 18 -0.66 -7.47 3.02
CA GLY A 18 -1.94 -7.26 3.70
C GLY A 18 -1.96 -5.92 4.43
N PHE A 19 -3.10 -5.24 4.50
CA PHE A 19 -3.28 -4.09 5.38
C PHE A 19 -4.65 -4.06 6.04
N THR A 20 -4.73 -3.41 7.20
CA THR A 20 -5.98 -3.20 7.93
C THR A 20 -6.84 -2.16 7.22
N VAL A 21 -8.08 -2.50 6.87
CA VAL A 21 -9.03 -1.56 6.26
C VAL A 21 -9.88 -0.93 7.35
N PHE A 22 -9.89 0.41 7.40
CA PHE A 22 -10.72 1.19 8.30
C PHE A 22 -11.96 1.76 7.61
N SER A 23 -12.93 2.22 8.38
CA SER A 23 -14.18 2.81 7.89
C SER A 23 -13.99 3.96 6.91
N SER A 24 -12.91 4.75 7.04
CA SER A 24 -12.56 5.87 6.17
C SER A 24 -12.14 5.47 4.77
N ILE A 25 -12.01 4.17 4.46
CA ILE A 25 -11.76 3.69 3.09
C ILE A 25 -12.75 4.23 2.06
N VAL A 26 -13.99 4.53 2.48
CA VAL A 26 -15.03 5.13 1.63
C VAL A 26 -14.64 6.51 1.08
N GLN A 27 -13.72 7.23 1.75
CA GLN A 27 -13.20 8.51 1.25
C GLN A 27 -12.34 8.33 -0.01
N ALA A 28 -11.81 7.12 -0.23
CA ALA A 28 -10.98 6.79 -1.39
C ALA A 28 -11.79 6.34 -2.62
N ASP A 29 -13.12 6.20 -2.52
CA ASP A 29 -13.94 5.56 -3.57
C ASP A 29 -13.79 6.18 -4.96
N LYS A 30 -13.51 7.49 -5.04
CA LYS A 30 -13.31 8.21 -6.32
C LYS A 30 -11.85 8.56 -6.60
N SER A 31 -11.09 8.96 -5.59
CA SER A 31 -9.72 9.46 -5.78
C SER A 31 -8.67 8.36 -5.65
N GLY A 32 -8.99 7.27 -4.95
CA GLY A 32 -8.04 6.26 -4.53
C GLY A 32 -7.13 6.73 -3.39
N MET A 33 -7.29 7.95 -2.86
CA MET A 33 -6.47 8.46 -1.75
C MET A 33 -6.96 7.84 -0.45
N ILE A 34 -6.29 6.78 0.02
CA ILE A 34 -6.69 6.04 1.22
C ILE A 34 -6.22 6.81 2.45
N PRO A 35 -7.14 7.33 3.28
CA PRO A 35 -6.73 8.05 4.47
C PRO A 35 -6.08 7.13 5.52
N PHE A 36 -5.14 7.69 6.27
CA PHE A 36 -4.72 7.09 7.54
C PHE A 36 -5.85 7.24 8.56
N PRO A 37 -6.15 6.21 9.38
CA PRO A 37 -7.30 6.24 10.27
C PRO A 37 -7.14 7.28 11.37
N THR A 38 -8.26 7.88 11.79
CA THR A 38 -8.32 8.68 13.02
C THR A 38 -8.87 7.87 14.20
N ASN A 39 -8.81 8.41 15.41
CA ASN A 39 -9.35 7.79 16.62
C ASN A 39 -10.86 7.55 16.50
N GLY A 40 -11.31 6.38 16.96
CA GLY A 40 -12.73 5.99 16.95
C GLY A 40 -13.21 5.36 15.64
N GLU A 41 -12.35 5.22 14.64
CA GLU A 41 -12.66 4.51 13.42
C GLU A 41 -12.86 2.99 13.62
N LYS A 42 -13.75 2.41 12.83
CA LYS A 42 -14.04 0.97 12.88
C LYS A 42 -13.14 0.21 11.92
N ILE A 43 -12.54 -0.88 12.38
CA ILE A 43 -11.91 -1.86 11.51
C ILE A 43 -13.00 -2.56 10.70
N LYS A 44 -12.86 -2.54 9.37
CA LYS A 44 -13.75 -3.22 8.42
C LYS A 44 -13.25 -4.62 8.06
N GLY A 45 -11.94 -4.86 8.16
CA GLY A 45 -11.32 -6.15 7.93
C GLY A 45 -9.85 -6.00 7.56
N GLY A 46 -9.27 -7.08 7.03
CA GLY A 46 -7.97 -7.07 6.36
C GLY A 46 -8.16 -7.17 4.85
N HIS A 47 -7.26 -6.57 4.08
CA HIS A 47 -7.28 -6.66 2.62
C HIS A 47 -5.86 -6.83 2.08
N ALA A 48 -5.71 -7.57 0.98
CA ALA A 48 -4.42 -7.82 0.34
C ALA A 48 -4.36 -7.15 -1.04
N VAL A 49 -3.25 -6.46 -1.30
CA VAL A 49 -3.03 -5.69 -2.54
C VAL A 49 -1.59 -5.81 -3.00
N ALA A 50 -1.32 -5.36 -4.21
CA ALA A 50 0.02 -5.30 -4.78
C ALA A 50 0.45 -3.84 -4.96
N VAL A 51 1.71 -3.57 -4.65
CA VAL A 51 2.33 -2.25 -4.79
C VAL A 51 3.06 -2.15 -6.14
N PHE A 52 2.86 -1.04 -6.83
CA PHE A 52 3.38 -0.80 -8.19
C PHE A 52 4.24 0.46 -8.29
N GLY A 53 4.36 1.22 -7.21
CA GLY A 53 5.18 2.43 -7.17
C GLY A 53 5.06 3.13 -5.83
N TYR A 54 5.71 4.28 -5.73
CA TYR A 54 5.63 5.15 -4.57
C TYR A 54 5.89 6.60 -5.00
N ASP A 55 5.39 7.56 -4.22
CA ASP A 55 5.69 8.98 -4.38
C ASP A 55 5.81 9.61 -3.00
N ASP A 56 6.94 10.29 -2.74
CA ASP A 56 7.26 10.93 -1.48
C ASP A 56 6.55 12.28 -1.27
N LYS A 57 5.83 12.77 -2.28
CA LYS A 57 5.16 14.08 -2.27
C LYS A 57 3.65 13.99 -2.16
N VAL A 58 3.06 12.80 -2.29
CA VAL A 58 1.60 12.62 -2.17
C VAL A 58 1.17 12.91 -0.74
N THR A 59 0.29 13.89 -0.56
CA THR A 59 -0.32 14.19 0.74
C THR A 59 -1.76 13.66 0.79
N ILE A 60 -2.14 13.06 1.92
CA ILE A 60 -3.48 12.52 2.12
C ILE A 60 -3.97 12.95 3.50
N MET A 61 -5.19 13.48 3.55
CA MET A 61 -5.85 13.94 4.77
C MET A 61 -7.17 13.20 4.96
N ASN A 62 -7.36 12.62 6.15
CA ASN A 62 -8.65 12.05 6.54
C ASN A 62 -9.61 13.19 6.91
N SER A 63 -10.88 13.10 6.51
CA SER A 63 -11.88 14.12 6.85
C SER A 63 -12.41 14.03 8.30
N GLY A 64 -12.02 13.02 9.06
CA GLY A 64 -12.45 12.80 10.44
C GLY A 64 -11.81 13.79 11.44
N PRO A 65 -12.46 14.04 12.60
CA PRO A 65 -11.89 14.91 13.62
C PRO A 65 -10.58 14.35 14.17
N GLY A 66 -9.61 15.25 14.44
CA GLY A 66 -8.29 14.88 14.94
C GLY A 66 -7.40 14.17 13.92
N ALA A 67 -7.80 14.15 12.64
CA ALA A 67 -6.99 13.61 11.56
C ALA A 67 -5.63 14.33 11.44
N ILE A 68 -4.63 13.56 11.06
CA ILE A 68 -3.31 14.05 10.70
C ILE A 68 -3.13 13.91 9.18
N GLU A 69 -2.50 14.91 8.57
CA GLU A 69 -2.06 14.78 7.19
C GLU A 69 -0.85 13.84 7.13
N THR A 70 -0.85 12.93 6.17
CA THR A 70 0.28 12.06 5.88
C THR A 70 0.97 12.49 4.59
N THR A 71 2.29 12.40 4.54
CA THR A 71 3.10 12.74 3.36
C THR A 71 3.93 11.55 2.91
N GLY A 72 3.77 11.18 1.64
CA GLY A 72 4.38 10.02 1.03
C GLY A 72 3.45 8.81 1.02
N ALA A 73 3.29 8.20 -0.14
CA ALA A 73 2.36 7.08 -0.32
C ALA A 73 2.87 6.03 -1.31
N LEU A 74 2.40 4.80 -1.10
CA LEU A 74 2.56 3.67 -2.00
C LEU A 74 1.42 3.64 -3.01
N LEU A 75 1.73 3.51 -4.30
CA LEU A 75 0.74 3.25 -5.34
C LEU A 75 0.36 1.78 -5.31
N ILE A 76 -0.89 1.49 -4.97
CA ILE A 76 -1.43 0.12 -4.91
C ILE A 76 -2.39 -0.12 -6.07
N ARG A 77 -2.40 -1.36 -6.55
CA ARG A 77 -3.46 -1.86 -7.43
C ARG A 77 -4.45 -2.67 -6.59
N ASN A 78 -5.71 -2.26 -6.64
CA ASN A 78 -6.79 -2.90 -5.91
C ASN A 78 -7.53 -3.92 -6.80
N SER A 79 -8.39 -4.74 -6.19
CA SER A 79 -9.17 -5.82 -6.82
C SER A 79 -10.68 -5.55 -6.81
N TRP A 80 -11.11 -4.30 -6.60
CA TRP A 80 -12.52 -3.89 -6.56
C TRP A 80 -13.05 -3.31 -7.88
N GLY A 81 -12.40 -3.66 -9.00
CA GLY A 81 -12.75 -3.18 -10.33
C GLY A 81 -12.23 -1.77 -10.64
N THR A 82 -12.34 -1.38 -11.91
CA THR A 82 -11.81 -0.10 -12.41
C THR A 82 -12.64 1.12 -12.01
N GLY A 83 -13.87 0.90 -11.53
CA GLY A 83 -14.75 1.97 -11.03
C GLY A 83 -14.42 2.49 -9.64
N TRP A 84 -13.52 1.81 -8.91
CA TRP A 84 -13.05 2.21 -7.59
C TRP A 84 -11.73 2.98 -7.69
N GLY A 85 -11.60 4.06 -6.91
CA GLY A 85 -10.39 4.87 -6.84
C GLY A 85 -9.99 5.45 -8.20
N ALA A 86 -8.69 5.60 -8.42
CA ALA A 86 -8.14 6.10 -9.67
C ALA A 86 -8.01 4.98 -10.70
N GLY A 87 -9.14 4.52 -11.26
CA GLY A 87 -9.15 3.47 -12.29
C GLY A 87 -8.80 2.07 -11.75
N GLY A 88 -9.12 1.78 -10.49
CA GLY A 88 -8.75 0.56 -9.76
C GLY A 88 -7.45 0.68 -8.94
N TYR A 89 -6.82 1.86 -8.95
CA TYR A 89 -5.62 2.15 -8.17
C TYR A 89 -5.92 3.06 -6.98
N GLY A 90 -5.05 2.99 -5.97
CA GLY A 90 -5.09 3.88 -4.82
C GLY A 90 -3.71 4.22 -4.29
N TRP A 91 -3.64 5.25 -3.47
CA TRP A 91 -2.47 5.68 -2.74
C TRP A 91 -2.64 5.35 -1.27
N LEU A 92 -1.73 4.53 -0.74
CA LEU A 92 -1.72 4.12 0.66
C LEU A 92 -0.56 4.82 1.40
N PRO A 93 -0.83 5.64 2.43
CA PRO A 93 0.19 6.35 3.19
C PRO A 93 1.27 5.43 3.75
N TYR A 94 2.51 5.90 3.78
CA TYR A 94 3.64 5.16 4.36
C TYR A 94 3.42 4.78 5.84
N GLU A 95 2.60 5.55 6.55
CA GLU A 95 2.23 5.35 7.94
C GLU A 95 1.60 3.98 8.18
N TYR A 96 0.89 3.41 7.20
CA TYR A 96 0.40 2.04 7.31
C TYR A 96 1.55 1.03 7.52
N VAL A 97 2.67 1.23 6.80
CA VAL A 97 3.87 0.41 6.97
C VAL A 97 4.59 0.76 8.28
N MET A 98 4.80 2.06 8.54
CA MET A 98 5.59 2.53 9.68
C MET A 98 4.92 2.25 11.04
N LYS A 99 3.59 2.17 11.07
CA LYS A 99 2.78 1.88 12.27
C LYS A 99 2.33 0.42 12.35
N GLY A 100 2.78 -0.45 11.44
CA GLY A 100 2.48 -1.89 11.48
C GLY A 100 1.04 -2.25 11.11
N LEU A 101 0.32 -1.36 10.41
CA LEU A 101 -1.02 -1.64 9.88
C LEU A 101 -0.98 -2.34 8.51
N ALA A 102 0.19 -2.43 7.89
CA ALA A 102 0.48 -3.19 6.69
C ALA A 102 1.54 -4.27 6.97
N THR A 103 1.16 -5.54 6.82
CA THR A 103 1.92 -6.74 7.21
C THR A 103 2.06 -7.72 6.05
N ASP A 104 2.79 -8.81 6.27
CA ASP A 104 2.89 -9.97 5.37
C ASP A 104 3.33 -9.59 3.95
N TRP A 105 4.52 -9.00 3.88
CA TRP A 105 5.12 -8.54 2.62
C TRP A 105 5.80 -9.69 1.88
N TRP A 106 5.38 -9.91 0.64
CA TRP A 106 5.89 -10.96 -0.24
C TRP A 106 6.30 -10.38 -1.59
N SER A 107 7.37 -10.91 -2.17
CA SER A 107 7.69 -10.71 -3.58
C SER A 107 7.73 -12.07 -4.27
N LEU A 108 7.18 -12.13 -5.48
CA LEU A 108 7.21 -13.33 -6.31
C LEU A 108 8.23 -13.11 -7.42
N LEU A 109 9.20 -14.01 -7.50
CA LEU A 109 10.24 -14.01 -8.53
C LEU A 109 10.00 -15.17 -9.48
N LYS A 110 10.19 -14.93 -10.79
CA LYS A 110 10.24 -16.04 -11.75
C LYS A 110 11.59 -16.73 -11.59
N ASN A 111 11.59 -18.06 -11.52
CA ASN A 111 12.81 -18.86 -11.32
C ASN A 111 13.92 -18.56 -12.34
N GLU A 112 13.54 -18.27 -13.59
CA GLU A 112 14.48 -17.91 -14.68
C GLU A 112 15.23 -16.59 -14.45
N TRP A 113 14.78 -15.74 -13.53
CA TRP A 113 15.43 -14.47 -13.20
C TRP A 113 16.46 -14.60 -12.07
N ILE A 114 16.64 -15.82 -11.57
CA ILE A 114 17.58 -16.13 -10.51
C ILE A 114 18.74 -16.91 -11.14
N ASP A 115 19.95 -16.37 -11.08
CA ASP A 115 21.14 -17.17 -11.37
C ASP A 115 21.30 -18.18 -10.22
N THR A 116 20.83 -19.41 -10.45
CA THR A 116 20.86 -20.47 -9.44
C THR A 116 22.30 -20.89 -9.08
N GLY A 117 23.31 -20.51 -9.88
CA GLY A 117 24.72 -20.73 -9.59
C GLY A 117 25.22 -19.97 -8.37
N GLU A 118 24.65 -18.79 -8.09
CA GLU A 118 24.97 -17.99 -6.89
C GLU A 118 24.49 -18.65 -5.59
N PHE A 119 23.52 -19.57 -5.67
CA PHE A 119 22.98 -20.28 -4.51
C PHE A 119 23.79 -21.53 -4.14
N ARG A 120 24.85 -21.87 -4.90
CA ARG A 120 25.75 -23.02 -4.67
C ARG A 120 25.00 -24.30 -4.24
N ILE A 121 23.92 -24.62 -4.95
CA ILE A 121 23.14 -25.86 -4.76
C ILE A 121 23.67 -26.92 -5.71
#